data_AF-A0A7A6YPE9-F1
#
_entry.id   AF-A0A7A6YPE9-F1
#
_cell.length_a   1.000
_cell.length_b   1.000
_cell.length_c   1.000
_cell.angle_alpha   90.00
_cell.angle_beta   90.00
_cell.angle_gamma   90.00
#
_symmetry.space_group_name_H-M   'P 1'
#
loop_
_entity.id
_entity.type
_entity.pdbx_description
1 polymer ?
#
loop_
_entity_poly.entity_id
_entity_poly.type
_entity_poly.pdbx_seq_one_letter_code
_entity_poly.pdbx_strand_id
1 'polypeptide(L)'
;TSWFPEHERASAVGFYTSGQFVGLAFLTPLLIWIQEMLSWHWVFIVTGGIGIIWSLIWFKVYQPPRLTKGISNAELDYIRDGGGLVDGDAPVKKEARQPLTAKDWKLVFHRKLIGVYLGQFAVASTLWFFLTWFPNYLTQEKGITALKAGFMTTV
;
A
#
# COMPACT_ATOMS: atom_id res chain seq x y z
N THR A 1 -13.14 -9.02 3.03
CA THR A 1 -11.82 -9.57 2.63
C THR A 1 -11.99 -11.03 2.24
N SER A 2 -11.59 -11.38 1.02
CA SER A 2 -11.97 -12.64 0.39
C SER A 2 -10.92 -13.75 0.45
N TRP A 3 -9.63 -13.40 0.53
CA TRP A 3 -8.52 -14.34 0.32
C TRP A 3 -7.90 -14.94 1.57
N PHE A 4 -8.12 -14.34 2.76
CA PHE A 4 -7.49 -14.80 4.01
C PHE A 4 -8.50 -14.91 5.16
N PRO A 5 -8.40 -15.99 5.97
CA PRO A 5 -9.05 -16.10 7.27
C PRO A 5 -8.74 -14.95 8.23
N GLU A 6 -9.61 -14.70 9.20
CA GLU A 6 -9.45 -13.61 10.17
C GLU A 6 -8.13 -13.63 10.93
N HIS A 7 -7.67 -14.81 11.37
CA HIS A 7 -6.43 -14.95 12.13
C HIS A 7 -5.17 -14.74 11.27
N GLU A 8 -5.26 -14.90 9.95
CA GLU A 8 -4.14 -14.71 9.02
C GLU A 8 -4.09 -13.30 8.43
N ARG A 9 -5.19 -12.54 8.49
CA ARG A 9 -5.29 -11.19 7.90
C ARG A 9 -4.20 -10.24 8.39
N ALA A 10 -3.94 -10.22 9.69
CA ALA A 10 -2.93 -9.32 10.26
C ALA A 10 -1.53 -9.62 9.72
N SER A 11 -1.16 -10.91 9.63
CA SER A 11 0.13 -11.32 9.07
C SER A 11 0.20 -11.08 7.56
N ALA A 12 -0.86 -11.35 6.81
CA ALA A 12 -0.93 -11.05 5.37
C ALA A 12 -0.76 -9.55 5.10
N VAL A 13 -1.42 -8.70 5.90
CA VAL A 13 -1.26 -7.24 5.82
C VAL A 13 0.16 -6.83 6.18
N GLY A 14 0.69 -7.35 7.29
CA GLY A 14 2.08 -7.12 7.71
C GLY A 14 3.09 -7.51 6.64
N PHE A 15 2.86 -8.60 5.91
CA PHE A 15 3.77 -9.09 4.87
C PHE A 15 3.90 -8.10 3.70
N TYR A 16 2.81 -7.68 3.06
CA TYR A 16 2.92 -6.75 1.92
C TYR A 16 3.29 -5.33 2.36
N THR A 17 2.84 -4.89 3.54
CA THR A 17 3.19 -3.56 4.07
C THR A 17 4.64 -3.45 4.53
N SER A 18 5.27 -4.53 5.01
CA SER A 18 6.71 -4.53 5.27
C SER A 18 7.50 -4.71 3.97
N GLY A 19 7.02 -5.56 3.07
CA GLY A 19 7.64 -5.80 1.76
C GLY A 19 7.77 -4.55 0.89
N GLN A 20 6.86 -3.57 1.02
CA GLN A 20 6.95 -2.31 0.27
C GLN A 20 8.27 -1.54 0.56
N PHE A 21 8.76 -1.55 1.81
CA PHE A 21 9.99 -0.85 2.18
C PHE A 21 11.23 -1.58 1.65
N VAL A 22 11.19 -2.91 1.66
CA VAL A 22 12.24 -3.73 1.04
C VAL A 22 12.30 -3.47 -0.47
N GLY A 23 11.14 -3.43 -1.13
CA GLY A 23 11.03 -3.06 -2.54
C GLY A 23 11.64 -1.69 -2.83
N LEU A 24 11.29 -0.67 -2.03
CA LEU A 24 11.88 0.67 -2.15
C LEU A 24 13.40 0.66 -1.95
N ALA A 25 13.91 -0.08 -0.96
CA ALA A 25 15.34 -0.15 -0.67
C ALA A 25 16.16 -0.70 -1.85
N PHE A 26 15.64 -1.69 -2.59
CA PHE A 26 16.34 -2.26 -3.74
C PHE A 26 16.07 -1.52 -5.05
N LEU A 27 14.83 -1.05 -5.26
CA LEU A 27 14.47 -0.40 -6.50
C LEU A 27 15.03 1.02 -6.58
N THR A 28 15.17 1.75 -5.47
CA THR A 28 15.67 3.14 -5.49
C THR A 28 17.08 3.25 -6.08
N PRO A 29 18.10 2.47 -5.64
CA PRO A 29 19.42 2.47 -6.27
C PRO A 29 19.38 2.05 -7.75
N LEU A 30 18.54 1.07 -8.11
CA LEU A 30 18.38 0.63 -9.49
C LEU A 30 17.83 1.75 -10.38
N LEU A 31 16.83 2.49 -9.91
CA LEU A 31 16.25 3.61 -10.65
C LEU A 31 17.24 4.77 -10.79
N ILE A 32 18.03 5.08 -9.75
CA ILE A 32 19.10 6.07 -9.81
C ILE A 32 20.15 5.64 -10.85
N TRP A 33 20.55 4.37 -10.84
CA TRP A 33 21.51 3.84 -11.81
C TRP A 33 21.00 3.96 -13.26
N ILE A 34 19.72 3.68 -13.50
CA ILE A 34 19.06 3.88 -14.80
C ILE A 34 19.06 5.36 -15.20
N GLN A 35 18.79 6.27 -14.25
CA GLN A 35 18.79 7.71 -14.48
C GLN A 35 20.16 8.21 -14.93
N GLU A 36 21.24 7.76 -14.28
CA GLU A 36 22.62 8.18 -14.57
C GLU A 36 23.13 7.61 -15.91
N MET A 37 22.75 6.38 -16.27
CA MET A 37 23.22 5.73 -17.50
C MET A 37 22.47 6.14 -18.77
N LEU A 38 21.16 6.41 -18.67
CA LEU A 38 20.31 6.64 -19.83
C LEU A 38 19.74 8.07 -19.85
N SER A 39 18.86 8.36 -18.90
CA SER A 39 18.30 9.68 -18.56
C SER A 39 17.09 9.47 -17.65
N TRP A 40 16.63 10.55 -17.01
CA TRP A 40 15.45 10.53 -16.13
C TRP A 40 14.17 10.05 -16.82
N HIS A 41 14.00 10.27 -18.13
CA HIS A 41 12.82 9.80 -18.88
C HIS A 41 12.67 8.27 -18.81
N TRP A 42 13.79 7.53 -18.81
CA TRP A 42 13.78 6.07 -18.76
C TRP A 42 13.32 5.52 -17.41
N VAL A 43 13.49 6.26 -16.32
CA VAL A 43 12.92 5.90 -15.01
C VAL A 43 11.39 5.77 -15.13
N PHE A 44 10.75 6.74 -15.78
CA PHE A 44 9.29 6.74 -15.98
C PHE A 44 8.85 5.68 -17.00
N ILE A 45 9.61 5.50 -18.09
CA ILE A 45 9.29 4.51 -19.12
C ILE A 45 9.40 3.09 -18.55
N VAL A 46 10.45 2.77 -17.80
CA VAL A 46 10.66 1.43 -17.22
C VAL A 46 9.62 1.14 -16.15
N THR A 47 9.41 2.05 -15.19
CA THR A 47 8.41 1.85 -14.12
C THR A 47 7.00 1.78 -14.67
N GLY A 48 6.64 2.65 -15.62
CA GLY A 48 5.35 2.62 -16.31
C GLY A 48 5.16 1.35 -17.13
N GLY A 49 6.18 0.93 -17.88
CA GLY A 49 6.15 -0.31 -18.67
C GLY A 49 5.95 -1.55 -17.81
N ILE A 50 6.69 -1.67 -16.71
CA ILE A 50 6.51 -2.76 -15.74
C ILE A 50 5.09 -2.73 -15.15
N GLY A 51 4.56 -1.55 -14.83
CA GLY A 51 3.19 -1.38 -14.34
C GLY A 51 2.14 -1.87 -15.34
N ILE A 52 2.30 -1.56 -16.62
CA ILE A 52 1.39 -2.04 -17.69
C ILE A 52 1.46 -3.57 -17.82
N ILE A 53 2.67 -4.14 -17.86
CA ILE A 53 2.86 -5.59 -17.94
C ILE A 53 2.21 -6.28 -16.73
N TRP A 54 2.45 -5.75 -15.52
CA TRP A 54 1.88 -6.29 -14.29
C TRP A 54 0.36 -6.20 -14.26
N SER A 55 -0.22 -5.10 -14.76
CA SER A 55 -1.66 -4.93 -14.89
C SER A 55 -2.28 -6.02 -15.79
N LEU A 56 -1.65 -6.32 -16.93
CA LEU A 56 -2.10 -7.39 -17.84
C LEU A 56 -1.98 -8.78 -17.19
N ILE A 57 -0.89 -9.04 -16.48
CA ILE A 57 -0.69 -10.29 -15.72
C ILE A 57 -1.80 -10.42 -14.67
N TRP A 58 -2.01 -9.37 -13.88
CA TRP A 58 -3.02 -9.35 -12.83
C TRP A 58 -4.42 -9.56 -13.41
N PHE A 59 -4.77 -8.88 -14.51
CA PHE A 59 -6.06 -9.04 -15.19
C PHE A 59 -6.32 -10.49 -15.63
N LYS A 60 -5.27 -11.22 -16.04
CA LYS A 60 -5.39 -12.60 -16.49
C LYS A 60 -5.38 -13.62 -15.34
N VAL A 61 -4.60 -13.36 -14.30
CA VAL A 61 -4.32 -14.33 -13.23
C VAL A 61 -5.25 -14.16 -12.03
N TYR A 62 -5.59 -12.93 -11.68
CA TYR A 62 -6.39 -12.66 -10.49
C TYR A 62 -7.87 -12.96 -10.73
N GLN A 63 -8.40 -13.86 -9.90
CA GLN A 63 -9.82 -14.17 -9.82
C GLN A 63 -10.23 -14.26 -8.35
N PRO A 64 -11.50 -14.05 -7.98
CA PRO A 64 -11.97 -14.36 -6.62
C PRO A 64 -11.69 -15.82 -6.28
N PRO A 65 -11.44 -16.19 -5.00
CA PRO A 65 -11.08 -17.55 -4.60
C PRO A 65 -12.00 -18.62 -5.20
N ARG A 66 -13.31 -18.37 -5.24
CA ARG A 66 -14.31 -19.27 -5.85
C ARG A 66 -14.14 -19.53 -7.34
N LEU A 67 -13.63 -18.55 -8.08
CA LEU A 67 -13.46 -18.60 -9.54
C LEU A 67 -12.02 -18.95 -9.95
N THR A 68 -11.09 -18.97 -8.99
CA THR A 68 -9.67 -19.27 -9.23
C THR A 68 -9.51 -20.74 -9.65
N LYS A 69 -9.08 -20.94 -10.89
CA LYS A 69 -8.75 -22.29 -11.40
C LYS A 69 -7.49 -22.82 -10.71
N GLY A 70 -7.65 -23.84 -9.87
CA GLY A 70 -6.56 -24.51 -9.17
C GLY A 70 -6.62 -24.45 -7.64
N ILE A 71 -7.57 -23.72 -7.07
CA ILE A 71 -7.83 -23.75 -5.63
C ILE A 71 -8.38 -25.13 -5.24
N SER A 72 -7.89 -25.70 -4.15
CA SER A 72 -8.45 -26.94 -3.61
C SER A 72 -9.78 -26.66 -2.90
N ASN A 73 -10.73 -27.59 -2.98
CA ASN A 73 -11.98 -27.48 -2.22
C ASN A 73 -11.71 -27.34 -0.71
N ALA A 74 -10.69 -28.05 -0.19
CA ALA A 74 -10.30 -27.95 1.22
C ALA A 74 -9.76 -26.56 1.59
N GLU A 75 -9.06 -25.90 0.68
CA GLU A 75 -8.54 -24.54 0.89
C GLU A 75 -9.68 -23.51 0.84
N LEU A 76 -10.64 -23.71 -0.06
CA LEU A 76 -11.82 -22.84 -0.15
C LEU A 76 -12.69 -22.95 1.10
N ASP A 77 -12.89 -24.16 1.62
CA ASP A 77 -13.62 -24.38 2.87
C ASP A 77 -12.87 -23.79 4.07
N TYR A 78 -11.53 -23.94 4.13
CA TYR A 78 -10.71 -23.30 5.16
C TYR A 78 -10.86 -21.77 5.19
N ILE A 79 -10.82 -21.12 4.03
CA ILE A 79 -11.00 -19.66 3.94
C ILE A 79 -12.40 -19.26 4.37
N ARG A 80 -13.43 -20.04 3.97
CA ARG A 80 -14.83 -19.78 4.30
C ARG A 80 -15.10 -19.92 5.80
N ASP A 81 -14.64 -21.01 6.40
CA ASP A 81 -14.81 -21.29 7.84
C ASP A 81 -14.02 -20.30 8.70
N GLY A 82 -12.89 -19.81 8.18
CA GLY A 82 -12.10 -18.74 8.78
C GLY A 82 -12.68 -17.33 8.62
N GLY A 83 -13.91 -17.18 8.13
CA GLY A 83 -14.62 -15.90 8.00
C GLY A 83 -14.26 -15.10 6.74
N GLY A 84 -13.58 -15.70 5.77
CA GLY A 84 -13.27 -15.10 4.47
C GLY A 84 -14.48 -15.13 3.51
N LEU A 85 -14.71 -14.02 2.81
CA LEU A 85 -15.77 -13.91 1.80
C LEU A 85 -15.31 -14.53 0.47
N VAL A 86 -15.36 -15.87 0.36
CA VAL A 86 -14.83 -16.63 -0.79
C VAL A 86 -15.54 -16.40 -2.12
N ASP A 87 -16.82 -16.03 -2.08
CA ASP A 87 -17.64 -15.69 -3.24
C ASP A 87 -17.37 -14.27 -3.78
N GLY A 88 -16.28 -13.66 -3.30
CA GLY A 88 -15.98 -12.23 -3.41
C GLY A 88 -16.68 -11.45 -2.31
N ASP A 89 -16.42 -10.15 -2.23
CA ASP A 89 -17.45 -9.25 -1.73
C ASP A 89 -18.59 -9.39 -2.75
N ALA A 90 -19.45 -10.41 -2.57
CA ALA A 90 -20.74 -10.44 -3.24
C ALA A 90 -21.29 -9.03 -3.12
N PRO A 91 -21.93 -8.45 -4.15
CA PRO A 91 -22.66 -7.23 -3.93
C PRO A 91 -23.66 -7.58 -2.85
N VAL A 92 -23.32 -7.27 -1.59
CA VAL A 92 -24.25 -7.13 -0.49
C VAL A 92 -25.32 -6.33 -1.18
N LYS A 93 -26.51 -6.94 -1.38
CA LYS A 93 -27.69 -6.28 -1.97
C LYS A 93 -27.53 -4.85 -1.56
N LYS A 94 -27.28 -3.91 -2.50
CA LYS A 94 -26.96 -2.53 -2.15
C LYS A 94 -28.12 -2.06 -1.29
N GLU A 95 -28.04 -2.28 0.01
CA GLU A 95 -29.01 -1.81 0.96
C GLU A 95 -28.90 -0.32 0.75
N ALA A 96 -30.06 0.28 0.45
CA ALA A 96 -30.12 1.69 0.09
C ALA A 96 -29.23 2.43 1.07
N ARG A 97 -28.10 2.96 0.57
CA ARG A 97 -27.08 3.57 1.42
C ARG A 97 -27.82 4.55 2.31
N GLN A 98 -27.85 4.28 3.61
CA GLN A 98 -28.57 5.16 4.51
C GLN A 98 -27.95 6.55 4.34
N PRO A 99 -28.76 7.60 4.13
CA PRO A 99 -28.22 8.94 3.95
C PRO A 99 -27.41 9.30 5.20
N LEU A 100 -26.19 9.81 4.98
CA LEU A 100 -25.34 10.30 6.06
C LEU A 100 -26.13 11.30 6.89
N THR A 101 -26.34 10.95 8.16
CA THR A 101 -27.16 11.76 9.06
C THR A 101 -26.24 12.65 9.90
N ALA A 102 -26.74 13.80 10.36
CA ALA A 102 -26.00 14.68 11.28
C ALA A 102 -25.55 13.99 12.58
N LYS A 103 -26.18 12.85 12.95
CA LYS A 103 -25.77 12.00 14.08
C LYS A 103 -24.46 11.24 13.80
N ASP A 104 -24.21 10.84 12.54
CA ASP A 104 -22.98 10.17 12.15
C ASP A 104 -21.78 11.11 12.27
N TRP A 105 -21.97 12.38 11.90
CA TRP A 105 -20.95 13.42 12.08
C TRP A 105 -20.59 13.65 13.56
N LYS A 106 -21.57 13.59 14.48
CA LYS A 106 -21.28 13.65 15.92
C LYS A 106 -20.51 12.43 16.41
N LEU A 107 -20.76 11.25 15.85
CA LEU A 107 -20.01 10.04 16.17
C LEU A 107 -18.58 10.13 15.62
N VAL A 108 -18.41 10.61 14.38
CA VAL A 108 -17.11 10.78 13.72
C VAL A 108 -16.22 11.78 14.45
N PHE A 109 -16.78 12.88 14.96
CA PHE A 109 -16.05 13.89 15.75
C PHE A 109 -16.08 13.64 17.26
N HIS A 110 -16.28 12.39 17.70
CA HIS A 110 -16.15 12.06 19.11
C HIS A 110 -14.71 12.30 19.60
N ARG A 111 -14.54 12.77 20.84
CA ARG A 111 -13.23 13.08 21.47
C ARG A 111 -12.16 11.98 21.31
N LYS A 112 -12.54 10.70 21.26
CA LYS A 112 -11.61 9.58 21.04
C LYS A 112 -11.12 9.53 19.59
N LEU A 113 -12.01 9.70 18.61
CA LEU A 113 -11.66 9.74 17.20
C LEU A 113 -10.87 10.99 16.82
N ILE A 114 -11.16 12.14 17.42
CA ILE A 114 -10.33 13.35 17.25
C ILE A 114 -8.88 13.07 17.66
N GLY A 115 -8.66 12.34 18.77
CA GLY A 115 -7.33 11.91 19.18
C GLY A 115 -6.66 11.00 18.15
N VAL A 116 -7.41 10.05 17.56
CA VAL A 116 -6.92 9.19 16.47
C VAL A 116 -6.55 10.01 15.23
N TYR A 117 -7.38 10.98 14.83
CA TYR A 117 -7.11 11.83 13.67
C TYR A 117 -5.89 12.71 13.87
N LEU A 118 -5.74 13.34 15.03
CA LEU A 118 -4.56 14.14 15.36
C LEU A 118 -3.29 13.28 15.42
N GLY A 119 -3.38 12.08 15.97
CA GLY A 119 -2.27 11.12 15.97
C GLY A 119 -1.87 10.72 14.56
N GLN A 120 -2.83 10.32 13.72
CA GLN A 120 -2.58 9.96 12.33
C GLN A 120 -2.05 11.15 11.51
N PHE A 121 -2.54 12.37 11.78
CA PHE A 121 -2.04 13.60 11.16
C PHE A 121 -0.56 13.83 11.49
N ALA A 122 -0.16 13.68 12.75
CA ALA A 122 1.25 13.81 13.15
C ALA A 122 2.12 12.74 12.47
N VAL A 123 1.69 11.47 12.48
CA VAL A 123 2.41 10.36 11.83
C VAL A 123 2.58 10.62 10.33
N ALA A 124 1.51 11.00 9.64
CA ALA A 124 1.56 11.29 8.21
C ALA A 124 2.43 12.51 7.90
N SER A 125 2.36 13.57 8.71
CA SER A 125 3.17 14.77 8.53
C SER A 125 4.66 14.48 8.65
N THR A 126 5.07 13.68 9.65
CA THR A 126 6.46 13.26 9.81
C THR A 126 6.91 12.39 8.64
N LEU A 127 6.09 11.41 8.21
CA LEU A 127 6.41 10.55 7.07
C LEU A 127 6.64 11.37 5.79
N TRP A 128 5.73 12.30 5.47
CA TRP A 128 5.85 13.13 4.28
C TRP A 128 7.03 14.08 4.32
N PHE A 129 7.37 14.61 5.49
CA PHE A 129 8.61 15.39 5.67
C PHE A 129 9.85 14.59 5.27
N PHE A 130 9.96 13.34 5.74
CA PHE A 130 11.08 12.46 5.38
C PHE A 130 11.13 12.13 3.89
N LEU A 131 9.97 11.94 3.25
CA LEU A 131 9.89 11.60 1.82
C LEU A 131 10.18 12.77 0.89
N THR A 132 9.90 14.02 1.29
CA THR A 132 9.91 15.18 0.37
C THR A 132 10.96 16.23 0.72
N TRP A 133 11.07 16.61 1.99
CA TRP A 133 11.87 17.76 2.43
C TRP A 133 13.17 17.36 3.09
N PHE A 134 13.25 16.18 3.69
CA PHE A 134 14.43 15.75 4.42
C PHE A 134 15.70 15.66 3.56
N PRO A 135 15.67 15.15 2.31
CA PRO A 135 16.86 15.20 1.45
C PRO A 135 17.32 16.64 1.17
N ASN A 136 16.38 17.53 0.84
CA ASN A 136 16.68 18.95 0.61
C ASN A 136 17.23 19.65 1.86
N TYR A 137 16.71 19.31 3.04
CA TYR A 137 17.20 19.83 4.32
C TYR A 137 18.67 19.46 4.57
N LEU A 138 19.04 18.20 4.32
CA LEU A 138 20.44 17.76 4.47
C LEU A 138 21.36 18.47 3.47
N THR A 139 20.91 18.71 2.25
CA THR A 139 21.76 19.33 1.21
C THR A 139 21.87 20.84 1.35
N GLN A 140 20.78 21.54 1.60
CA GLN A 140 20.75 23.02 1.61
C GLN A 140 21.12 23.59 2.98
N GLU A 141 20.57 23.04 4.06
CA GLU A 141 20.78 23.59 5.41
C GLU A 141 21.99 23.00 6.13
N LYS A 142 22.26 21.70 5.91
CA LYS A 142 23.42 21.03 6.50
C LYS A 142 24.63 20.98 5.58
N GLY A 143 24.51 21.46 4.34
CA GLY A 143 25.59 21.49 3.34
C GLY A 143 26.14 20.10 3.00
N ILE A 144 25.40 19.02 3.28
CA ILE A 144 25.83 17.66 3.02
C ILE A 144 25.68 17.40 1.52
N THR A 145 26.71 16.85 0.90
CA THR A 145 26.66 16.51 -0.53
C THR A 145 25.49 15.56 -0.81
N ALA A 146 24.73 15.79 -1.89
CA ALA A 146 23.52 15.03 -2.21
C ALA A 146 23.73 13.50 -2.20
N LEU A 147 24.91 13.05 -2.65
CA LEU A 147 25.29 11.64 -2.65
C LEU A 147 25.40 11.06 -1.22
N LYS A 148 25.97 11.81 -0.26
CA LYS A 148 26.05 11.40 1.14
C LYS A 148 24.69 11.50 1.85
N ALA A 149 23.86 12.49 1.49
CA ALA A 149 22.50 12.60 1.99
C ALA A 149 21.63 11.39 1.57
N GLY A 150 21.76 10.91 0.33
CA GLY A 150 21.07 9.72 -0.16
C GLY A 150 21.38 8.44 0.63
N PHE A 151 22.64 8.23 1.03
CA PHE A 151 23.03 7.09 1.88
C PHE A 151 22.60 7.26 3.35
N MET A 152 22.45 8.49 3.83
CA MET A 152 21.93 8.77 5.18
C MET A 152 20.41 8.59 5.27
N THR A 153 19.70 8.68 4.14
CA THR A 153 18.24 8.52 4.06
C THR A 153 17.77 7.08 3.92
N THR A 154 18.69 6.12 3.74
CA THR A 154 18.38 4.69 3.54
C THR A 154 18.24 3.86 4.83
N VAL A 155 17.96 4.49 5.98
CA VAL A 155 17.71 3.83 7.27
C VAL A 155 16.34 4.19 7.80
#